data_AF-A1ZZZ4-F1
#
_entry.id   AF-A1ZZZ4-F1
#
_cell.length_a   1.000
_cell.length_b   1.000
_cell.length_c   1.000
_cell.angle_alpha   90.00
_cell.angle_beta   90.00
_cell.angle_gamma   90.00
#
_symmetry.space_group_name_H-M   'P 1'
#
loop_
_entity.id
_entity.type
_entity.pdbx_description
1 polymer ?
#
loop_
_entity_poly.entity_id
_entity_poly.type
_entity_poly.pdbx_seq_one_letter_code
_entity_poly.pdbx_strand_id
1 'polypeptide(L)'
;MKTIDEVKVFLEEFIEKEYNLYIDQYKLVGSRDDYIDKVYDLFDEAVLFSAKHTFNGLTAWSDGDSVKERESYINDILRKRKIFAIEEYKNTKLDSSIKDEGFSNNVFVCYVSHNHESSNHRYFKRFFIAEADSNLKIIATERPSEDGWREVADYNSIKNIGEFVQAKKVQAPADEEDLWHYNSL
;
A
#
# COMPACT_ATOMS: atom_id res chain seq x y z
N MET A 1 -4.46 10.07 -18.85
CA MET A 1 -4.31 10.60 -17.48
C MET A 1 -5.46 10.07 -16.67
N LYS A 2 -5.14 9.18 -15.73
CA LYS A 2 -6.10 8.59 -14.82
C LYS A 2 -6.74 9.63 -13.90
N THR A 3 -7.96 9.35 -13.45
CA THR A 3 -8.71 10.15 -12.49
C THR A 3 -8.54 9.61 -11.07
N ILE A 4 -8.84 10.43 -10.06
CA ILE A 4 -8.88 9.98 -8.66
C ILE A 4 -9.82 8.78 -8.48
N ASP A 5 -10.93 8.71 -9.20
CA ASP A 5 -11.86 7.59 -9.10
C ASP A 5 -11.29 6.29 -9.67
N GLU A 6 -10.57 6.34 -10.79
CA GLU A 6 -9.83 5.17 -11.31
C GLU A 6 -8.74 4.72 -10.34
N VAL A 7 -8.02 5.66 -9.72
CA VAL A 7 -6.99 5.36 -8.71
C VAL A 7 -7.60 4.74 -7.46
N LYS A 8 -8.77 5.21 -7.03
CA LYS A 8 -9.51 4.63 -5.92
C LYS A 8 -9.86 3.18 -6.21
N VAL A 9 -10.44 2.89 -7.38
CA VAL A 9 -10.83 1.52 -7.77
C VAL A 9 -9.61 0.60 -7.80
N PHE A 10 -8.53 1.03 -8.46
CA PHE A 10 -7.27 0.29 -8.49
C PHE A 10 -6.76 -0.03 -7.07
N LEU A 11 -6.78 0.96 -6.17
CA LEU A 11 -6.29 0.74 -4.81
C LEU A 11 -7.23 -0.13 -3.97
N GLU A 12 -8.54 -0.07 -4.18
CA GLU A 12 -9.49 -0.97 -3.51
C GLU A 12 -9.27 -2.44 -3.93
N GLU A 13 -9.00 -2.66 -5.21
CA GLU A 13 -8.65 -3.98 -5.77
C GLU A 13 -7.30 -4.48 -5.22
N PHE A 14 -6.28 -3.63 -5.22
CA PHE A 14 -4.97 -3.95 -4.64
C PHE A 14 -5.07 -4.33 -3.15
N ILE A 15 -5.80 -3.54 -2.35
CA ILE A 15 -5.98 -3.81 -0.91
C ILE A 15 -6.75 -5.13 -0.68
N GLU A 16 -7.73 -5.44 -1.52
CA GLU A 16 -8.44 -6.73 -1.47
C GLU A 16 -7.49 -7.90 -1.77
N LYS A 17 -6.65 -7.78 -2.79
CA LYS A 17 -5.63 -8.79 -3.13
C LYS A 17 -4.62 -8.95 -1.99
N GLU A 18 -4.09 -7.85 -1.44
CA GLU A 18 -3.17 -7.86 -0.29
C GLU A 18 -3.80 -8.60 0.91
N TYR A 19 -5.05 -8.27 1.25
CA TYR A 19 -5.76 -8.88 2.38
C TYR A 19 -5.98 -10.38 2.19
N ASN A 20 -6.43 -10.80 1.01
CA ASN A 20 -6.65 -12.21 0.71
C ASN A 20 -5.33 -13.00 0.68
N LEU A 21 -4.25 -12.39 0.18
CA LEU A 21 -2.92 -13.01 0.21
C LEU A 21 -2.47 -13.30 1.65
N TYR A 22 -2.70 -12.36 2.59
CA TYR A 22 -2.44 -12.62 4.01
C TYR A 22 -3.31 -13.75 4.56
N ILE A 23 -4.61 -13.77 4.26
CA ILE A 23 -5.49 -14.87 4.70
C ILE A 23 -4.98 -16.23 4.21
N ASP A 24 -4.68 -16.34 2.92
CA ASP A 24 -4.23 -17.58 2.30
C ASP A 24 -2.92 -18.08 2.93
N GLN A 25 -1.99 -17.16 3.22
CA GLN A 25 -0.74 -17.44 3.92
C GLN A 25 -0.96 -18.10 5.29
N TYR A 26 -1.89 -17.57 6.10
CA TYR A 26 -2.12 -18.06 7.45
C TYR A 26 -3.05 -19.29 7.52
N LYS A 27 -3.99 -19.42 6.57
CA LYS A 27 -4.88 -20.59 6.48
C LYS A 27 -4.23 -21.81 5.82
N LEU A 28 -3.06 -21.65 5.19
CA LEU A 28 -2.39 -22.69 4.39
C LEU A 28 -3.33 -23.27 3.32
N VAL A 29 -4.08 -22.40 2.63
CA VAL A 29 -5.05 -22.81 1.60
C VAL A 29 -4.39 -22.73 0.21
N GLY A 30 -4.58 -23.77 -0.60
CA GLY A 30 -4.07 -23.85 -1.97
C GLY A 30 -2.72 -24.55 -2.08
N SER A 31 -2.18 -24.62 -3.29
CA SER A 31 -0.81 -25.09 -3.51
C SER A 31 0.20 -23.95 -3.32
N ARG A 32 1.46 -24.31 -3.09
CA ARG A 32 2.56 -23.33 -3.03
C ARG A 32 2.68 -22.53 -4.34
N ASP A 33 2.48 -23.20 -5.47
CA ASP A 33 2.62 -22.58 -6.79
C ASP A 33 1.49 -21.56 -7.01
N ASP A 34 0.24 -21.89 -6.65
CA ASP A 34 -0.87 -20.93 -6.71
C ASP A 34 -0.63 -19.70 -5.82
N TYR A 35 0.00 -19.87 -4.66
CA TYR A 35 0.35 -18.76 -3.78
C TYR A 35 1.43 -17.87 -4.40
N ILE A 36 2.47 -18.49 -4.99
CA ILE A 36 3.54 -17.78 -5.68
C ILE A 36 2.97 -16.94 -6.83
N ASP A 37 2.07 -17.50 -7.64
CA ASP A 37 1.44 -16.79 -8.76
C ASP A 37 0.66 -15.55 -8.27
N LYS A 38 -0.14 -15.69 -7.21
CA LYS A 38 -0.84 -14.55 -6.59
C LYS A 38 0.11 -13.47 -6.05
N VAL A 39 1.28 -13.87 -5.54
CA VAL A 39 2.30 -12.92 -5.08
C VAL A 39 2.88 -12.14 -6.26
N TYR A 40 3.18 -12.82 -7.37
CA TYR A 40 3.67 -12.14 -8.58
C TYR A 40 2.63 -11.19 -9.18
N ASP A 41 1.35 -11.59 -9.22
CA ASP A 41 0.26 -10.70 -9.64
C ASP A 41 0.20 -9.43 -8.78
N LEU A 42 0.42 -9.53 -7.47
CA LEU A 42 0.45 -8.37 -6.58
C LEU A 42 1.71 -7.50 -6.80
N PHE A 43 2.84 -8.10 -7.18
CA PHE A 43 4.07 -7.36 -7.49
C PHE A 43 4.01 -6.62 -8.82
N ASP A 44 3.30 -7.15 -9.82
CA ASP A 44 3.16 -6.46 -11.10
C ASP A 44 2.47 -5.09 -10.95
N GLU A 45 1.60 -4.96 -9.93
CA GLU A 45 0.92 -3.72 -9.55
C GLU A 45 1.76 -2.77 -8.69
N ALA A 46 2.98 -3.17 -8.26
CA ALA A 46 3.81 -2.37 -7.37
C ALA A 46 5.32 -2.51 -7.64
N VAL A 47 5.93 -1.42 -8.10
CA VAL A 47 7.35 -1.37 -8.52
C VAL A 47 8.31 -1.69 -7.37
N LEU A 48 7.98 -1.20 -6.17
CA LEU A 48 8.87 -1.27 -5.01
C LEU A 48 8.18 -1.95 -3.84
N PHE A 49 7.80 -3.21 -4.04
CA PHE A 49 7.71 -4.10 -2.90
C PHE A 49 9.10 -4.64 -2.59
N SER A 50 9.57 -4.30 -1.38
CA SER A 50 10.71 -4.99 -0.79
C SER A 50 10.45 -6.49 -0.83
N ALA A 51 11.16 -7.19 -1.71
CA ALA A 51 11.18 -8.65 -1.73
C ALA A 51 11.45 -9.19 -0.30
N LYS A 52 12.21 -8.46 0.51
CA LYS A 52 12.47 -8.85 1.91
C LYS A 52 11.22 -8.87 2.80
N HIS A 53 10.24 -8.00 2.59
CA HIS A 53 9.01 -7.98 3.41
C HIS A 53 7.97 -8.99 2.93
N THR A 54 7.82 -9.18 1.63
CA THR A 54 6.82 -10.11 1.06
C THR A 54 7.36 -11.54 0.98
N PHE A 55 8.65 -11.74 0.71
CA PHE A 55 9.25 -13.08 0.68
C PHE A 55 9.63 -13.63 2.06
N ASN A 56 9.71 -12.78 3.10
CA ASN A 56 9.72 -13.30 4.48
C ASN A 56 8.44 -14.11 4.79
N GLY A 57 7.37 -13.91 3.99
CA GLY A 57 6.16 -14.73 4.02
C GLY A 57 6.12 -15.88 3.01
N LEU A 58 6.95 -15.84 1.95
CA LEU A 58 7.10 -16.93 0.96
C LEU A 58 7.85 -18.14 1.52
N THR A 59 8.42 -18.04 2.72
CA THR A 59 8.53 -19.19 3.61
C THR A 59 7.14 -19.49 4.19
N ALA A 60 6.25 -19.94 3.32
CA ALA A 60 4.90 -20.40 3.64
C ALA A 60 4.95 -21.72 4.42
N TRP A 61 5.66 -21.78 5.54
CA TRP A 61 5.70 -22.89 6.50
C TRP A 61 6.10 -22.30 7.85
N SER A 62 5.25 -21.49 8.49
CA SER A 62 5.41 -21.26 9.93
C SER A 62 5.04 -22.56 10.66
N ASP A 63 5.88 -23.59 10.50
CA ASP A 63 5.77 -24.88 11.18
C ASP A 63 5.83 -24.74 12.72
N GLY A 64 6.11 -23.53 13.22
CA GLY A 64 6.09 -23.18 14.64
C GLY A 64 4.77 -22.67 15.20
N ASP A 65 3.87 -22.10 14.38
CA ASP A 65 2.64 -21.47 14.90
C ASP A 65 1.49 -22.47 14.96
N SER A 66 0.86 -22.59 16.13
CA SER A 66 -0.33 -23.41 16.31
C SER A 66 -1.49 -22.90 15.43
N VAL A 67 -2.41 -23.79 15.07
CA VAL A 67 -3.66 -23.42 14.36
C VAL A 67 -4.38 -22.28 15.11
N LYS A 68 -4.40 -22.36 16.44
CA LYS A 68 -5.03 -21.35 17.30
C LYS A 68 -4.38 -19.97 17.18
N GLU A 69 -3.06 -19.90 17.11
CA GLU A 69 -2.33 -18.63 16.94
C GLU A 69 -2.61 -18.01 15.57
N ARG A 70 -2.66 -18.83 14.52
CA ARG A 70 -2.98 -18.37 13.16
C ARG A 70 -4.42 -17.90 13.03
N GLU A 71 -5.38 -18.63 13.59
CA GLU A 71 -6.78 -18.22 13.63
C GLU A 71 -6.99 -16.95 14.45
N SER A 72 -6.33 -16.81 15.60
CA SER A 72 -6.39 -15.59 16.41
C SER A 72 -5.79 -14.41 15.65
N TYR A 73 -4.67 -14.59 14.94
CA TYR A 73 -4.13 -13.53 14.09
C TYR A 73 -5.14 -13.10 13.00
N ILE A 74 -5.74 -14.05 12.28
CA ILE A 74 -6.72 -13.72 11.21
C ILE A 74 -7.94 -12.99 11.77
N ASN A 75 -8.51 -13.50 12.87
CA ASN A 75 -9.78 -13.01 13.40
C ASN A 75 -9.60 -11.73 14.24
N ASP A 76 -8.53 -11.66 15.02
CA ASP A 76 -8.35 -10.65 16.06
C ASP A 76 -7.33 -9.58 15.67
N ILE A 77 -6.38 -9.86 14.76
CA ILE A 77 -5.30 -8.92 14.44
C ILE A 77 -5.43 -8.37 13.02
N LEU A 78 -5.61 -9.23 12.03
CA LEU A 78 -5.59 -8.85 10.62
C LEU A 78 -6.83 -8.01 10.27
N ARG A 79 -6.62 -6.89 9.58
CA ARG A 79 -7.69 -5.99 9.13
C ARG A 79 -7.45 -5.60 7.67
N LYS A 80 -8.52 -5.53 6.89
CA LYS A 80 -8.45 -4.94 5.54
C LYS A 80 -8.18 -3.45 5.66
N ARG A 81 -7.24 -2.93 4.87
CA ARG A 81 -6.92 -1.50 4.88
C ARG A 81 -8.10 -0.67 4.41
N LYS A 82 -8.19 0.55 4.92
CA LYS A 82 -9.16 1.57 4.55
C LYS A 82 -8.44 2.71 3.82
N ILE A 83 -9.05 3.22 2.75
CA ILE A 83 -8.57 4.43 2.06
C ILE A 83 -9.25 5.63 2.69
N PHE A 84 -8.48 6.60 3.19
CA PHE A 84 -9.02 7.79 3.83
C PHE A 84 -9.12 8.95 2.86
N ALA A 85 -8.03 9.23 2.13
CA ALA A 85 -7.98 10.31 1.17
C ALA A 85 -7.04 10.00 0.01
N ILE A 86 -7.27 10.68 -1.10
CA ILE A 86 -6.43 10.62 -2.30
C ILE A 86 -6.14 12.05 -2.73
N GLU A 87 -4.86 12.40 -2.86
CA GLU A 87 -4.40 13.68 -3.39
C GLU A 87 -3.76 13.49 -4.76
N GLU A 88 -4.00 14.40 -5.69
CA GLU A 88 -3.36 14.43 -7.01
C GLU A 88 -2.27 15.52 -7.05
N TYR A 89 -1.11 15.15 -7.59
CA TYR A 89 0.01 16.03 -7.82
C TYR A 89 0.47 15.97 -9.29
N LYS A 90 1.00 17.09 -9.79
CA LYS A 90 1.63 17.21 -11.11
C LYS A 90 3.08 17.63 -11.01
N ASN A 91 3.85 17.36 -12.05
CA ASN A 91 5.28 17.71 -12.13
C ASN A 91 6.13 17.08 -11.01
N THR A 92 5.74 15.90 -10.54
CA THR A 92 6.50 15.09 -9.60
C THR A 92 7.88 14.76 -10.19
N LYS A 93 8.93 14.91 -9.39
CA LYS A 93 10.29 14.49 -9.74
C LYS A 93 10.57 13.13 -9.12
N LEU A 94 10.57 12.11 -9.97
CA LEU A 94 10.93 10.74 -9.60
C LEU A 94 12.44 10.57 -9.60
N ASP A 95 12.93 9.60 -8.83
CA ASP A 95 14.30 9.08 -8.97
C ASP A 95 14.53 8.55 -10.39
N SER A 96 15.77 8.61 -10.89
CA SER A 96 16.11 8.14 -12.24
C SER A 96 15.74 6.67 -12.46
N SER A 97 15.93 5.83 -11.44
CA SER A 97 15.62 4.39 -11.53
C SER A 97 14.15 4.13 -11.85
N ILE A 98 13.23 4.89 -11.26
CA ILE A 98 11.79 4.81 -11.53
C ILE A 98 11.44 5.54 -12.82
N LYS A 99 12.04 6.70 -13.07
CA LYS A 99 11.74 7.50 -14.25
C LYS A 99 12.00 6.74 -15.55
N ASP A 100 13.06 5.93 -15.59
CA ASP A 100 13.44 5.15 -16.77
C ASP A 100 12.41 4.03 -17.10
N GLU A 101 11.51 3.70 -16.18
CA GLU A 101 10.39 2.78 -16.39
C GLU A 101 9.17 3.43 -17.07
N GLY A 102 9.23 4.72 -17.41
CA GLY A 102 8.19 5.39 -18.22
C GLY A 102 6.98 5.89 -17.42
N PHE A 103 7.11 6.04 -16.10
CA PHE A 103 6.04 6.61 -15.27
C PHE A 103 5.75 8.07 -15.58
N SER A 104 4.47 8.42 -15.50
CA SER A 104 3.98 9.78 -15.52
C SER A 104 4.55 10.62 -14.37
N ASN A 105 4.80 11.90 -14.63
CA ASN A 105 5.10 12.87 -13.57
C ASN A 105 3.85 13.33 -12.81
N ASN A 106 2.68 12.73 -13.08
CA ASN A 106 1.47 12.94 -12.30
C ASN A 106 1.33 11.76 -11.34
N VAL A 107 1.28 12.06 -10.04
CA VAL A 107 1.27 11.06 -8.99
C VAL A 107 0.07 11.29 -8.08
N PHE A 108 -0.52 10.19 -7.63
CA PHE A 108 -1.56 10.18 -6.64
C PHE A 108 -1.01 9.69 -5.31
N VAL A 109 -1.31 10.41 -4.24
CA VAL A 109 -0.92 10.05 -2.87
C VAL A 109 -2.16 9.55 -2.16
N CYS A 110 -2.18 8.26 -1.87
CA CYS A 110 -3.32 7.60 -1.25
C CYS A 110 -3.00 7.27 0.19
N TYR A 111 -3.74 7.86 1.11
CA TYR A 111 -3.56 7.63 2.54
C TYR A 111 -4.43 6.49 3.01
N VAL A 112 -3.79 5.51 3.66
CA VAL A 112 -4.42 4.24 4.00
C VAL A 112 -4.15 3.81 5.43
N SER A 113 -5.04 2.95 5.92
CA SER A 113 -4.92 2.41 7.26
C SER A 113 -3.87 1.34 7.42
N HIS A 114 -3.55 1.03 8.68
CA HIS A 114 -2.84 -0.19 9.00
C HIS A 114 -3.70 -1.43 8.69
N ASN A 115 -3.04 -2.55 8.42
CA ASN A 115 -3.66 -3.88 8.28
C ASN A 115 -3.65 -4.68 9.59
N HIS A 116 -3.34 -4.06 10.73
CA HIS A 116 -3.26 -4.70 12.04
C HIS A 116 -4.06 -3.89 13.08
N GLU A 117 -4.86 -4.57 13.91
CA GLU A 117 -5.68 -3.94 14.97
C GLU A 117 -4.86 -3.47 16.17
N SER A 118 -3.71 -4.11 16.45
CA SER A 118 -2.85 -3.77 17.58
C SER A 118 -2.01 -2.49 17.37
N SER A 119 -2.17 -1.82 16.23
CA SER A 119 -1.47 -0.58 15.92
C SER A 119 -2.23 0.61 16.50
N ASN A 120 -1.58 1.38 17.37
CA ASN A 120 -2.20 2.52 18.07
C ASN A 120 -2.63 3.70 17.17
N HIS A 121 -2.30 3.69 15.87
CA HIS A 121 -2.68 4.73 14.91
C HIS A 121 -3.33 4.11 13.66
N ARG A 122 -4.56 4.53 13.33
CA ARG A 122 -5.29 4.00 12.17
C ARG A 122 -4.79 4.53 10.84
N TYR A 123 -4.10 5.68 10.75
CA TYR A 123 -3.50 6.23 9.52
C TYR A 123 -2.00 5.99 9.53
N PHE A 124 -1.52 5.13 8.62
CA PHE A 124 -0.17 4.59 8.81
C PHE A 124 0.66 4.50 7.55
N LYS A 125 0.05 4.44 6.38
CA LYS A 125 0.81 4.44 5.14
C LYS A 125 0.23 5.42 4.15
N ARG A 126 1.10 5.90 3.29
CA ARG A 126 0.69 6.53 2.05
C ARG A 126 1.34 5.82 0.88
N PHE A 127 0.52 5.47 -0.10
CA PHE A 127 0.95 4.88 -1.35
C PHE A 127 1.05 5.97 -2.40
N PHE A 128 2.16 5.98 -3.13
CA PHE A 128 2.35 6.82 -4.29
C PHE A 128 2.03 5.99 -5.52
N ILE A 129 1.08 6.45 -6.31
CA ILE A 129 0.57 5.73 -7.47
C ILE A 129 0.80 6.58 -8.71
N ALA A 130 1.38 5.97 -9.75
CA ALA A 130 1.62 6.62 -11.03
C ALA A 130 1.16 5.74 -12.20
N GLU A 131 0.89 6.38 -13.33
CA GLU A 131 0.54 5.71 -14.59
C GLU A 131 1.81 5.39 -15.38
N ALA A 132 1.96 4.13 -15.83
CA ALA A 132 2.93 3.70 -16.84
C ALA A 132 2.24 2.76 -17.83
N ASP A 133 2.43 2.98 -19.14
CA ASP A 133 1.81 2.18 -20.20
C ASP A 133 0.28 1.98 -20.04
N SER A 134 -0.42 3.05 -19.66
CA SER A 134 -1.88 3.06 -19.35
C SER A 134 -2.33 2.27 -18.12
N ASN A 135 -1.39 1.66 -17.39
CA ASN A 135 -1.64 0.93 -16.14
C ASN A 135 -1.25 1.78 -14.93
N LEU A 136 -1.98 1.61 -13.83
CA LEU A 136 -1.62 2.21 -12.55
C LEU A 136 -0.69 1.27 -11.79
N LYS A 137 0.34 1.83 -11.15
CA LYS A 137 1.23 1.08 -10.26
C LYS A 137 1.56 1.86 -9.00
N ILE A 138 1.77 1.15 -7.90
CA ILE A 138 2.35 1.71 -6.68
C ILE A 138 3.86 1.86 -6.89
N ILE A 139 4.35 3.09 -6.88
CA ILE A 139 5.76 3.42 -7.13
C ILE A 139 6.53 3.75 -5.85
N ALA A 140 5.85 4.03 -4.74
CA ALA A 140 6.48 4.17 -3.44
C ALA A 140 5.47 3.92 -2.32
N THR A 141 5.97 3.49 -1.17
CA THR A 141 5.18 3.35 0.06
C THR A 141 5.92 4.03 1.19
N GLU A 142 5.25 4.95 1.89
CA GLU A 142 5.82 5.61 3.06
C GLU A 142 5.03 5.30 4.33
N ARG A 143 5.74 5.39 5.47
CA ARG A 143 5.19 5.29 6.82
C ARG A 143 5.57 6.53 7.63
N PRO A 144 4.80 6.91 8.66
CA PRO A 144 5.19 7.97 9.57
C PRO A 144 6.45 7.58 10.35
N SER A 145 7.25 8.58 10.68
CA SER A 145 8.47 8.53 11.47
C SER A 145 8.63 9.84 12.24
N GLU A 146 9.58 9.90 13.18
CA GLU A 146 9.83 11.11 13.99
C GLU A 146 10.12 12.35 13.14
N ASP A 147 10.78 12.17 11.99
CA ASP A 147 11.17 13.23 11.05
C ASP A 147 10.11 13.49 9.96
N GLY A 148 8.92 12.91 10.08
CA GLY A 148 7.84 12.97 9.08
C GLY A 148 7.68 11.65 8.32
N TRP A 149 7.38 11.70 7.03
CA TRP A 149 7.15 10.50 6.24
C TRP A 149 8.45 9.91 5.71
N ARG A 150 8.59 8.59 5.80
CA ARG A 150 9.76 7.86 5.31
C ARG A 150 9.36 6.65 4.48
N GLU A 151 10.07 6.44 3.37
CA GLU A 151 9.86 5.29 2.50
C GLU A 151 10.18 3.97 3.22
N VAL A 152 9.31 2.97 3.07
CA VAL A 152 9.44 1.66 3.74
C VAL A 152 10.71 0.92 3.29
N ALA A 153 11.13 1.13 2.05
CA ALA A 153 12.28 0.44 1.46
C ALA A 153 13.48 1.36 1.20
N ASP A 154 13.48 2.58 1.74
CA ASP A 154 14.58 3.56 1.70
C ASP A 154 15.15 3.85 0.27
N TYR A 155 14.36 3.67 -0.79
CA TYR A 155 14.80 3.90 -2.18
C TYR A 155 14.85 5.38 -2.58
N ASN A 156 14.21 6.28 -1.83
CA ASN A 156 14.06 7.70 -2.15
C ASN A 156 13.46 7.91 -3.55
N SER A 157 12.39 7.18 -3.82
CA SER A 157 11.66 7.05 -5.08
C SER A 157 11.10 8.38 -5.57
N ILE A 158 10.66 9.22 -4.65
CA ILE A 158 10.10 10.54 -4.90
C ILE A 158 11.10 11.60 -4.42
N LYS A 159 11.75 12.32 -5.33
CA LYS A 159 12.67 13.43 -4.99
C LYS A 159 11.92 14.72 -4.69
N ASN A 160 10.79 14.92 -5.35
CA ASN A 160 9.90 16.05 -5.12
C ASN A 160 8.48 15.65 -5.54
N ILE A 161 7.50 15.84 -4.65
CA ILE A 161 6.11 15.41 -4.89
C ILE A 161 5.41 16.22 -5.99
N GLY A 162 5.87 17.45 -6.25
CA GLY A 162 5.32 18.34 -7.26
C GLY A 162 4.26 19.30 -6.73
N GLU A 163 3.39 19.75 -7.61
CA GLU A 163 2.35 20.74 -7.37
C GLU A 163 1.03 20.05 -7.05
N PHE A 164 0.41 20.41 -5.93
CA PHE A 164 -0.91 19.92 -5.56
C PHE A 164 -1.98 20.38 -6.57
N VAL A 165 -2.87 19.47 -6.95
CA VAL A 165 -3.96 19.73 -7.90
C VAL A 165 -5.31 19.70 -7.20
N GLN A 166 -5.64 18.58 -6.57
CA GLN A 166 -6.93 18.34 -5.93
C GLN A 166 -6.82 17.21 -4.91
N ALA A 167 -7.78 17.16 -3.98
CA ALA A 167 -7.93 16.08 -3.02
C ALA A 167 -9.36 15.53 -3.04
N LYS A 168 -9.49 14.24 -2.77
CA LYS A 168 -10.76 13.58 -2.50
C LYS A 168 -10.71 12.89 -1.15
N LYS A 169 -11.59 13.34 -0.26
CA LYS A 169 -11.91 12.68 1.00
C LYS A 169 -12.79 11.45 0.69
N VAL A 170 -12.33 10.26 1.09
CA VAL A 170 -13.01 8.98 0.83
C VAL A 170 -13.80 8.54 2.05
N GLN A 171 -13.13 8.43 3.20
CA GLN A 171 -13.77 8.18 4.48
C GLN A 171 -12.95 8.82 5.59
N ALA A 172 -13.62 9.34 6.62
CA ALA A 172 -12.92 9.91 7.75
C ALA A 172 -12.24 8.82 8.58
N PRO A 173 -10.98 9.01 9.02
CA PRO A 173 -10.40 8.18 10.05
C PRO A 173 -11.13 8.41 11.38
N ALA A 174 -11.13 7.39 12.24
CA ALA A 174 -11.78 7.48 13.54
C ALA A 174 -10.89 8.10 14.62
N ASP A 175 -9.57 8.01 14.46
CA ASP A 175 -8.61 8.53 15.43
C ASP A 175 -8.40 10.04 15.21
N GLU A 176 -8.36 10.80 16.30
CA GLU A 176 -8.33 12.27 16.26
C GLU A 176 -7.07 12.84 15.60
N GLU A 177 -5.91 12.21 15.81
CA GLU A 177 -4.64 12.61 15.19
C GLU A 177 -4.69 12.49 13.66
N ASP A 178 -5.28 11.40 13.17
CA ASP A 178 -5.48 11.14 11.75
C ASP A 178 -6.55 12.05 11.15
N LEU A 179 -7.57 12.35 11.96
CA LEU A 179 -8.68 13.23 11.60
C LEU A 179 -8.21 14.67 11.39
N TRP A 180 -7.19 15.14 12.12
CA TRP A 180 -6.61 16.46 11.88
C TRP A 180 -6.02 16.59 10.48
N HIS A 181 -5.19 15.61 10.08
CA HIS A 181 -4.65 15.56 8.72
C HIS A 181 -5.77 15.52 7.68
N TYR A 182 -6.71 14.59 7.83
CA TYR A 182 -7.88 14.47 6.96
C TYR A 182 -8.72 15.76 6.87
N ASN A 183 -8.84 16.52 7.95
CA ASN A 183 -9.57 17.78 7.98
C ASN A 183 -8.81 18.92 7.30
N SER A 184 -7.48 18.87 7.27
CA SER A 184 -6.63 19.88 6.60
C SER A 184 -6.53 19.72 5.08
N LEU A 185 -6.94 18.55 4.55
CA LEU A 185 -7.12 18.26 3.12
C LEU A 185 -8.33 18.96 2.48
#